data_AF-A0A8T4U9C8-F1
#
_entry.id   AF-A0A8T4U9C8-F1
#
_cell.length_a   1.000
_cell.length_b   1.000
_cell.length_c   1.000
_cell.angle_alpha   90.00
_cell.angle_beta   90.00
_cell.angle_gamma   90.00
#
_symmetry.space_group_name_H-M   'P 1'
#
loop_
_entity.id
_entity.type
_entity.pdbx_description
1 polymer ?
#
loop_
_entity_poly.entity_id
_entity_poly.type
_entity_poly.pdbx_seq_one_letter_code
_entity_poly.pdbx_strand_id
1 'polypeptide(L)'
;MAEYNEAQVWSAIHGETHPHVPEDKRTIEGYIPLVDDLFPGINYFSMTGFNQVMRDYVQPALSKLFPDIAKKKAHQVNSDNIVSVGTFLPSEGYEHADSPQWKKKLEALLVQ
;
A
#
# COMPACT_ATOMS: atom_id res chain seq x y z
N MET A 1 11.96 -3.76 7.52
CA MET A 1 10.79 -4.54 7.05
C MET A 1 9.82 -4.56 8.20
N ALA A 2 8.57 -4.20 7.92
CA ALA A 2 7.50 -4.12 8.91
C ALA A 2 6.45 -5.20 8.64
N GLU A 3 5.78 -5.64 9.70
CA GLU A 3 4.87 -6.77 9.68
C GLU A 3 3.41 -6.30 9.65
N TYR A 4 2.66 -6.83 8.70
CA TYR A 4 1.26 -6.47 8.46
C TYR A 4 0.39 -7.70 8.40
N ASN A 5 -0.85 -7.56 8.85
CA ASN A 5 -1.84 -8.60 8.67
C ASN A 5 -2.13 -8.83 7.19
N GLU A 6 -2.22 -10.09 6.74
CA GLU A 6 -2.52 -10.42 5.34
C GLU A 6 -3.85 -9.78 4.89
N ALA A 7 -4.86 -9.72 5.77
CA ALA A 7 -6.13 -9.07 5.47
C ALA A 7 -6.03 -7.56 5.29
N GLN A 8 -5.10 -6.89 5.98
CA GLN A 8 -4.83 -5.47 5.78
C GLN A 8 -4.16 -5.22 4.43
N VAL A 9 -3.18 -6.04 4.06
CA VAL A 9 -2.51 -5.94 2.74
C VAL A 9 -3.48 -6.28 1.61
N TRP A 10 -4.31 -7.32 1.78
CA TRP A 10 -5.38 -7.63 0.83
C TRP A 10 -6.35 -6.46 0.66
N SER A 11 -6.76 -5.83 1.76
CA SER A 11 -7.67 -4.68 1.75
C SER A 11 -7.07 -3.49 1.00
N ALA A 12 -5.78 -3.21 1.24
CA ALA A 12 -5.06 -2.17 0.53
C ALA A 12 -4.99 -2.45 -0.99
N ILE A 13 -4.69 -3.69 -1.39
CA ILE A 13 -4.63 -4.11 -2.80
C ILE A 13 -5.98 -3.94 -3.51
N HIS A 14 -7.08 -4.33 -2.88
CA HIS A 14 -8.40 -4.35 -3.51
C HIS A 14 -9.19 -3.05 -3.33
N GLY A 15 -8.76 -2.16 -2.43
CA GLY A 15 -9.51 -0.95 -2.10
C GLY A 15 -10.82 -1.23 -1.34
N GLU A 16 -10.94 -2.42 -0.75
CA GLU A 16 -12.10 -2.88 -0.01
C GLU A 16 -11.69 -3.24 1.42
N THR A 17 -12.59 -3.09 2.39
CA THR A 17 -12.28 -3.45 3.77
C THR A 17 -12.59 -4.92 4.03
N HIS A 18 -11.57 -5.70 4.38
CA HIS A 18 -11.76 -7.09 4.80
C HIS A 18 -12.40 -7.16 6.20
N PRO A 19 -13.40 -8.04 6.45
CA PRO A 19 -14.08 -8.14 7.74
C PRO A 19 -13.17 -8.44 8.94
N HIS A 20 -12.02 -9.07 8.68
CA HIS A 20 -11.04 -9.40 9.71
C HIS A 20 -10.00 -8.31 9.99
N VAL A 21 -10.01 -7.19 9.26
CA VAL A 21 -9.19 -6.03 9.64
C VAL A 21 -9.79 -5.41 10.90
N PRO A 22 -9.01 -5.18 11.97
CA PRO A 22 -9.47 -4.49 13.18
C PRO A 22 -10.03 -3.10 12.86
N GLU A 23 -11.06 -2.64 13.57
CA GLU A 23 -11.76 -1.38 13.24
C GLU A 23 -10.84 -0.15 13.22
N ASP A 24 -9.89 -0.08 14.14
CA ASP A 24 -8.87 0.98 14.19
C ASP A 24 -7.97 1.00 12.96
N LYS A 25 -7.81 -0.15 12.30
CA LYS A 25 -7.02 -0.32 11.06
C LYS A 25 -7.83 -0.11 9.78
N ARG A 26 -9.15 0.11 9.87
CA ARG A 26 -10.02 0.42 8.71
C ARG A 26 -10.02 1.91 8.34
N THR A 27 -9.29 2.72 9.08
CA THR A 27 -9.21 4.18 8.94
C THR A 27 -8.00 4.57 8.11
N ILE A 28 -7.93 5.84 7.68
CA ILE A 28 -6.73 6.39 7.02
C ILE A 28 -5.52 6.21 7.93
N GLU A 29 -5.65 6.57 9.20
CA GLU A 29 -4.62 6.44 10.23
C GLU A 29 -4.11 5.01 10.38
N GLY A 30 -4.99 4.02 10.16
CA GLY A 30 -4.64 2.60 10.14
C GLY A 30 -3.69 2.20 9.00
N TYR A 31 -3.75 2.91 7.87
CA TYR A 31 -2.94 2.65 6.68
C TYR A 31 -1.74 3.59 6.52
N ILE A 32 -1.67 4.72 7.23
CA ILE A 32 -0.50 5.62 7.20
C ILE A 32 0.83 4.84 7.39
N PRO A 33 0.97 3.95 8.39
CA PRO A 33 2.22 3.20 8.56
C PRO A 33 2.59 2.35 7.34
N LEU A 34 1.60 1.73 6.69
CA LEU A 34 1.81 0.92 5.50
C LEU A 34 2.34 1.77 4.33
N VAL A 35 1.77 2.97 4.17
CA VAL A 35 2.21 3.93 3.15
C VAL A 35 3.63 4.40 3.44
N ASP A 36 3.94 4.74 4.69
CA ASP A 36 5.26 5.22 5.10
C ASP A 36 6.34 4.13 4.96
N ASP A 37 6.00 2.86 5.21
CA ASP A 37 6.94 1.75 5.04
C ASP A 37 7.22 1.44 3.56
N LEU A 38 6.20 1.51 2.69
CA LEU A 38 6.34 1.31 1.25
C LEU A 38 7.06 2.49 0.58
N PHE A 39 6.70 3.71 0.96
CA PHE A 39 7.16 4.95 0.35
C PHE A 39 7.68 5.93 1.41
N PRO A 40 8.79 5.62 2.09
CA PRO A 40 9.29 6.45 3.17
C PRO A 40 9.58 7.87 2.70
N GLY A 41 9.10 8.84 3.48
CA GLY A 41 9.21 10.27 3.20
C GLY A 41 8.13 10.84 2.29
N ILE A 42 7.19 10.02 1.80
CA ILE A 42 6.04 10.49 1.01
C ILE A 42 5.16 11.42 1.86
N ASN A 43 4.63 12.48 1.23
CA ASN A 43 3.75 13.42 1.89
C ASN A 43 2.47 13.64 1.07
N TYR A 44 1.31 13.67 1.72
CA TYR A 44 0.02 13.90 1.08
C TYR A 44 -0.76 14.91 1.92
N PHE A 45 -1.06 16.07 1.34
CA PHE A 45 -1.61 17.24 2.05
C PHE A 45 -3.05 17.04 2.58
N SER A 46 -3.77 16.00 2.16
CA SER A 46 -5.19 15.84 2.47
C SER A 46 -5.64 14.37 2.39
N MET A 47 -6.84 14.07 2.92
CA MET A 47 -7.50 12.77 2.73
C MET A 47 -7.65 12.40 1.25
N THR A 48 -7.96 13.39 0.39
CA THR A 48 -8.02 13.17 -1.07
C THR A 48 -6.66 12.78 -1.62
N GLY A 49 -5.59 13.45 -1.17
CA GLY A 49 -4.21 13.09 -1.53
C GLY A 49 -3.82 11.70 -1.06
N PHE A 50 -4.22 11.31 0.17
CA PHE A 50 -4.00 9.97 0.69
C PHE A 50 -4.68 8.90 -0.16
N ASN A 51 -5.97 9.07 -0.47
CA ASN A 51 -6.70 8.13 -1.32
C ASN A 51 -6.11 8.02 -2.72
N GLN A 52 -5.57 9.13 -3.25
CA GLN A 52 -4.84 9.11 -4.51
C GLN A 52 -3.54 8.31 -4.41
N VAL A 53 -2.73 8.52 -3.36
CA VAL A 53 -1.52 7.74 -3.09
C VAL A 53 -1.84 6.25 -2.95
N MET A 54 -2.91 5.92 -2.23
CA MET A 54 -3.35 4.54 -2.07
C MET A 54 -3.66 3.86 -3.41
N ARG A 55 -4.44 4.53 -4.26
CA ARG A 55 -4.86 3.99 -5.55
C ARG A 55 -3.73 3.96 -6.59
N ASP A 56 -3.01 5.07 -6.72
CA ASP A 56 -2.09 5.27 -7.84
C ASP A 56 -0.72 4.61 -7.55
N TYR A 57 -0.35 4.42 -6.28
CA TYR A 57 0.99 3.95 -5.89
C TYR A 57 0.96 2.69 -5.00
N VAL A 58 0.20 2.70 -3.90
CA VAL A 58 0.20 1.60 -2.92
C VAL A 58 -0.43 0.34 -3.48
N GLN A 59 -1.61 0.44 -4.09
CA GLN A 59 -2.30 -0.68 -4.75
C GLN A 59 -1.41 -1.41 -5.77
N PRO A 60 -0.82 -0.72 -6.76
CA PRO A 60 0.03 -1.40 -7.74
C PRO A 60 1.32 -1.95 -7.11
N ALA A 61 1.95 -1.24 -6.17
CA ALA A 61 3.15 -1.73 -5.48
C ALA A 61 2.87 -3.00 -4.67
N LEU A 62 1.79 -3.03 -3.88
CA LEU A 62 1.42 -4.23 -3.10
C LEU A 62 0.96 -5.37 -3.99
N SER A 63 0.24 -5.10 -5.08
CA SER A 63 -0.14 -6.13 -6.05
C SER A 63 1.09 -6.78 -6.70
N LYS A 64 2.14 -5.99 -6.92
CA LYS A 64 3.42 -6.46 -7.44
C LYS A 64 4.21 -7.28 -6.42
N LEU A 65 4.28 -6.81 -5.17
CA LEU A 65 4.98 -7.48 -4.08
C LEU A 65 4.30 -8.78 -3.63
N PHE A 66 2.96 -8.82 -3.67
CA PHE A 66 2.16 -9.93 -3.17
C PHE A 66 1.17 -10.44 -4.24
N PRO A 67 1.67 -10.97 -5.36
CA PRO A 67 0.81 -11.40 -6.48
C PRO A 67 -0.15 -12.52 -6.11
N ASP A 68 0.19 -13.33 -5.10
CA ASP A 68 -0.69 -14.38 -4.59
C ASP A 68 -1.85 -13.80 -3.79
N ILE A 69 -1.62 -12.76 -2.98
CA ILE A 69 -2.68 -12.05 -2.23
C ILE A 69 -3.61 -11.34 -3.21
N ALA A 70 -3.06 -10.71 -4.25
CA ALA A 70 -3.84 -10.02 -5.28
C ALA A 70 -4.80 -10.94 -6.05
N LYS A 71 -4.55 -12.25 -6.07
CA LYS A 71 -5.43 -13.25 -6.73
C LYS A 71 -6.44 -13.87 -5.77
N LYS A 72 -6.27 -13.70 -4.45
CA LYS A 72 -7.18 -14.27 -3.45
C LYS A 72 -8.49 -13.52 -3.43
N LYS A 73 -9.59 -14.26 -3.33
CA LYS A 73 -10.88 -13.72 -2.91
C LYS A 73 -10.86 -13.48 -1.40
N ALA A 74 -11.70 -12.57 -0.89
CA ALA A 74 -11.78 -12.24 0.53
C ALA A 74 -11.83 -13.49 1.45
N HIS A 75 -12.72 -14.44 1.19
CA HIS A 75 -12.85 -15.67 2.01
C HIS A 75 -11.62 -16.60 2.00
N GLN A 76 -10.63 -16.36 1.14
CA GLN A 76 -9.38 -17.13 1.06
C GLN A 76 -8.23 -16.47 1.83
N VAL A 77 -8.45 -15.26 2.35
CA VAL A 77 -7.46 -14.50 3.11
C VAL A 77 -7.47 -14.99 4.55
N ASN A 78 -6.31 -15.39 5.05
CA ASN A 78 -6.17 -15.78 6.44
C ASN A 78 -5.88 -14.56 7.30
N SER A 79 -6.75 -14.29 8.26
CA SER A 79 -6.58 -13.17 9.20
C SER A 79 -5.50 -13.39 10.25
N ASP A 80 -4.96 -14.59 10.40
CA ASP A 80 -3.86 -14.86 11.34
C ASP A 80 -2.49 -14.80 10.64
N ASN A 81 -2.48 -14.69 9.31
CA ASN A 81 -1.24 -14.59 8.56
C ASN A 81 -0.66 -13.18 8.64
N ILE A 82 0.67 -13.15 8.79
CA ILE A 82 1.48 -11.94 8.80
C ILE A 82 2.34 -11.94 7.53
N VAL A 83 2.47 -10.77 6.91
CA VAL A 83 3.32 -10.54 5.74
C VAL A 83 4.30 -9.41 6.04
N SER A 84 5.54 -9.58 5.59
CA SER A 84 6.57 -8.55 5.73
C SER A 84 6.52 -7.59 4.56
N VAL A 85 6.22 -6.33 4.82
CA VAL A 85 6.27 -5.24 3.85
C VAL A 85 7.60 -4.50 4.02
N GLY A 86 8.30 -4.33 2.90
CA GLY A 86 9.52 -3.53 2.82
C GLY A 86 9.31 -2.27 1.99
N THR A 87 10.33 -1.41 2.01
CA THR A 87 10.36 -0.23 1.16
C THR A 87 10.33 -0.62 -0.31
N PHE A 88 9.37 -0.04 -1.03
CA PHE A 88 9.21 -0.19 -2.45
C PHE A 88 9.95 0.92 -3.20
N LEU A 89 9.69 2.19 -2.85
CA LEU A 89 10.34 3.34 -3.45
C LEU A 89 10.30 4.55 -2.50
N PRO A 90 11.42 5.03 -1.94
CA PRO A 90 11.43 6.24 -1.12
C PRO A 90 10.95 7.47 -1.92
N SER A 91 10.38 8.46 -1.21
CA SER A 91 9.99 9.76 -1.77
C SER A 91 10.44 10.88 -0.84
N GLU A 92 10.91 12.00 -1.39
CA GLU A 92 11.22 13.21 -0.60
C GLU A 92 10.05 14.22 -0.62
N GLY A 93 9.06 14.02 0.24
CA GLY A 93 7.90 14.89 0.33
C GLY A 93 6.90 14.68 -0.82
N TYR A 94 6.78 15.66 -1.72
CA TYR A 94 5.76 15.68 -2.79
C TYR A 94 6.27 15.21 -4.16
N GLU A 95 7.43 14.57 -4.23
CA GLU A 95 8.01 14.14 -5.52
C GLU A 95 7.09 13.18 -6.27
N HIS A 96 6.32 12.35 -5.56
CA HIS A 96 5.32 11.47 -6.16
C HIS A 96 4.30 12.23 -7.03
N ALA A 97 3.99 13.48 -6.66
CA ALA A 97 3.11 14.36 -7.41
C ALA A 97 3.88 15.12 -8.52
N ASP A 98 5.02 15.70 -8.16
CA ASP A 98 5.67 16.76 -8.95
C ASP A 98 6.89 16.30 -9.77
N SER A 99 7.44 15.10 -9.51
CA SER A 99 8.67 14.60 -10.15
C SER A 99 8.38 13.53 -11.20
N PRO A 100 8.55 13.84 -12.51
CA PRO A 100 8.47 12.83 -13.57
C PRO A 100 9.52 11.72 -13.41
N GLN A 101 10.66 12.01 -12.79
CA GLN A 101 11.72 11.03 -12.57
C GLN A 101 11.30 9.99 -11.52
N TRP A 102 10.64 10.43 -10.45
CA TRP A 102 10.10 9.53 -9.44
C TRP A 102 9.03 8.61 -10.06
N LYS A 103 8.10 9.16 -10.85
CA LYS A 103 7.09 8.39 -11.58
C LYS A 103 7.70 7.35 -12.52
N LYS A 104 8.74 7.72 -13.26
CA LYS A 104 9.48 6.77 -14.11
C LYS A 104 10.13 5.63 -13.33
N LYS A 105 10.70 5.91 -12.14
CA LYS A 105 11.26 4.87 -11.26
C LYS A 105 10.16 3.93 -10.79
N LEU A 106 9.01 4.48 -10.38
CA LEU A 106 7.85 3.69 -9.99
C LEU A 106 7.39 2.77 -11.13
N GLU A 107 7.16 3.32 -12.32
CA GLU A 107 6.74 2.56 -13.50
C GLU A 107 7.73 1.43 -13.83
N ALA A 108 9.04 1.71 -13.76
CA ALA A 108 10.06 0.71 -14.00
C ALA A 108 10.01 -0.44 -12.98
N LEU A 109 9.69 -0.17 -11.71
CA LEU A 109 9.54 -1.20 -10.67
C LEU A 109 8.26 -2.03 -10.84
N LEU A 110 7.20 -1.43 -11.39
CA LEU A 110 5.93 -2.12 -11.61
C LEU A 110 5.97 -3.08 -12.82
N VAL A 111 6.77 -2.74 -13.85
CA VAL A 111 6.88 -3.53 -15.09
C VAL A 111 7.89 -4.69 -14.99
N GLN A 112 8.93 -4.58 -14.16
CA GLN A 112 9.95 -5.63 -13.92
C GLN A 112 9.36 -6.82 -13.17
#